data_AF-A0A4R2T1N0-F1
#
_entry.id   AF-A0A4R2T1N0-F1
#
_cell.length_a   1.000
_cell.length_b   1.000
_cell.length_c   1.000
_cell.angle_alpha   90.00
_cell.angle_beta   90.00
_cell.angle_gamma   90.00
#
_symmetry.space_group_name_H-M   'P 1'
#
loop_
_entity.id
_entity.type
_entity.pdbx_description
1 polymer ?
#
loop_
_entity_poly.entity_id
_entity_poly.type
_entity_poly.pdbx_seq_one_letter_code
_entity_poly.pdbx_strand_id
1 'polypeptide(L)'
;MVYLVMIFDIKDSKQLPDREAVQYKLIDTIKEVNKEYSSIIASDFIITIGDEWQGLLKYPCNYQNIIEFFNKKLNHLNIYCGIGIGVITIHNFELTVNQLDGPAFHLARNAIKIAKEKNISLVVLKDWI
;
A
#
# COMPACT_ATOMS: atom_id res chain seq x y z
N MET A 1 11.88 -7.15 -14.09
CA MET A 1 11.23 -8.10 -13.15
C MET A 1 9.85 -7.57 -12.83
N VAL A 2 8.86 -8.44 -12.60
CA VAL A 2 7.50 -8.02 -12.24
C VAL A 2 7.41 -7.84 -10.73
N TYR A 3 6.72 -6.80 -10.30
CA TYR A 3 6.48 -6.45 -8.91
C TYR A 3 5.00 -6.15 -8.68
N LEU A 4 4.64 -6.06 -7.41
CA LEU A 4 3.32 -5.64 -6.96
C LEU A 4 3.47 -4.41 -6.06
N VAL A 5 2.87 -3.30 -6.49
CA VAL A 5 2.79 -2.06 -5.70
C VAL A 5 1.43 -2.05 -5.00
N MET A 6 1.44 -1.80 -3.69
CA MET A 6 0.23 -1.60 -2.90
C MET A 6 0.20 -0.16 -2.41
N ILE A 7 -0.91 0.54 -2.63
CA ILE A 7 -1.19 1.85 -2.03
C ILE A 7 -2.46 1.71 -1.22
N PHE A 8 -2.41 2.21 0.00
CA PHE A 8 -3.51 2.20 0.94
C PHE A 8 -3.83 3.62 1.41
N ASP A 9 -5.08 3.87 1.77
CA ASP A 9 -5.55 5.16 2.27
C ASP A 9 -6.77 4.97 3.17
N ILE A 10 -6.89 5.76 4.24
CA ILE A 10 -7.98 5.62 5.21
C ILE A 10 -9.22 6.35 4.67
N LYS A 11 -10.36 5.64 4.58
CA LYS A 11 -11.63 6.26 4.19
C LYS A 11 -12.04 7.31 5.23
N ASP A 12 -12.48 8.47 4.75
CA ASP A 12 -13.03 9.56 5.57
C ASP A 12 -12.13 9.98 6.75
N SER A 13 -10.82 9.90 6.59
CA SER A 13 -9.84 10.17 7.65
C SER A 13 -9.95 11.56 8.30
N LYS A 14 -10.52 12.53 7.59
CA LYS A 14 -10.82 13.88 8.10
C LYS A 14 -11.91 13.90 9.18
N GLN A 15 -12.75 12.86 9.25
CA GLN A 15 -13.86 12.73 10.20
C GLN A 15 -13.47 11.93 11.45
N LEU A 16 -12.23 11.43 11.52
CA LEU A 16 -11.78 10.63 12.66
C LEU A 16 -11.64 11.52 13.92
N PRO A 17 -12.24 11.12 15.06
CA PRO A 17 -12.25 11.95 16.26
C PRO A 17 -10.86 12.09 16.93
N ASP A 18 -10.02 11.05 16.86
CA ASP A 18 -8.66 11.04 17.42
C ASP A 18 -7.62 10.70 16.33
N ARG A 19 -7.32 11.69 15.50
CA ARG A 19 -6.39 11.54 14.36
C ARG A 19 -4.96 11.24 14.79
N GLU A 20 -4.54 11.76 15.94
CA GLU A 20 -3.18 11.56 16.45
C GLU A 20 -2.97 10.11 16.88
N ALA A 21 -3.88 9.55 17.68
CA ALA A 21 -3.80 8.15 18.09
C ALA A 21 -3.84 7.20 16.88
N VAL A 22 -4.69 7.50 15.89
CA VAL A 22 -4.75 6.72 14.63
C VAL A 22 -3.42 6.79 13.87
N GLN A 23 -2.79 7.95 13.80
CA GLN A 23 -1.51 8.10 13.11
C GLN A 23 -0.40 7.28 13.79
N TYR A 24 -0.29 7.34 15.12
CA TYR A 24 0.68 6.51 15.84
C TYR A 24 0.41 5.02 15.64
N LYS A 25 -0.87 4.62 15.69
CA LYS A 25 -1.25 3.24 15.43
C LYS A 25 -0.87 2.78 14.02
N LEU A 26 -1.04 3.62 13.01
CA LEU A 26 -0.64 3.35 11.64
C LEU A 26 0.88 3.17 11.54
N ILE A 27 1.66 4.08 12.13
CA ILE A 27 3.13 4.02 12.16
C ILE A 27 3.62 2.70 12.75
N ASP A 28 3.06 2.30 13.90
CA ASP A 28 3.46 1.04 14.54
C ASP A 28 3.03 -0.18 13.72
N THR A 29 1.84 -0.14 13.13
CA THR A 29 1.35 -1.20 12.24
C THR A 29 2.25 -1.38 11.01
N ILE A 30 2.75 -0.28 10.42
CA ILE A 30 3.69 -0.32 9.29
C ILE A 30 5.04 -0.93 9.70
N LYS A 31 5.56 -0.57 10.88
CA LYS A 31 6.80 -1.18 11.39
C LYS A 31 6.65 -2.69 11.57
N GLU A 32 5.51 -3.12 12.12
CA GLU A 32 5.21 -4.54 12.31
C GLU A 32 5.10 -5.29 10.97
N VAL A 33 4.37 -4.76 9.99
CA VAL A 33 4.21 -5.44 8.69
C VAL A 33 5.54 -5.57 7.94
N ASN A 34 6.38 -4.53 7.98
CA ASN A 34 7.70 -4.56 7.33
C ASN A 34 8.59 -5.64 7.94
N LYS A 35 8.51 -5.83 9.27
CA LYS A 35 9.24 -6.88 9.96
C LYS A 35 8.69 -8.28 9.64
N GLU A 36 7.38 -8.48 9.79
CA GLU A 36 6.71 -9.79 9.67
C GLU A 36 6.75 -10.32 8.23
N TYR A 37 6.62 -9.44 7.24
CA TYR A 37 6.54 -9.80 5.81
C TYR A 37 7.81 -9.41 5.01
N SER A 38 8.92 -9.14 5.70
CA SER A 38 10.21 -8.77 5.09
C SER A 38 10.67 -9.70 3.95
N SER A 39 10.33 -10.99 4.01
CA SER A 39 10.69 -11.96 2.96
C SER A 39 10.06 -11.65 1.60
N ILE A 40 8.84 -11.12 1.57
CA ILE A 40 8.09 -10.81 0.35
C ILE A 40 8.13 -9.32 -0.03
N ILE A 41 8.54 -8.45 0.89
CA ILE A 41 8.70 -7.02 0.66
C ILE A 41 10.00 -6.77 -0.12
N ALA A 42 9.92 -5.97 -1.18
CA ALA A 42 11.05 -5.50 -1.97
C ALA A 42 11.48 -4.08 -1.58
N SER A 43 10.53 -3.23 -1.18
CA SER A 43 10.78 -1.92 -0.56
C SER A 43 9.71 -1.68 0.50
N ASP A 44 10.15 -1.30 1.69
CA ASP A 44 9.34 -1.16 2.89
C ASP A 44 8.10 -0.31 2.69
N PHE A 45 7.04 -0.67 3.41
CA PHE A 45 5.88 0.19 3.54
C PHE A 45 6.27 1.47 4.28
N ILE A 46 5.85 2.63 3.74
CA ILE A 46 6.00 3.93 4.39
C ILE A 46 4.73 4.75 4.20
N ILE A 47 4.49 5.69 5.12
CA ILE A 47 3.52 6.76 4.92
C ILE A 47 4.05 7.70 3.83
N THR A 48 3.23 8.01 2.84
CA THR A 48 3.57 8.92 1.74
C THR A 48 3.10 10.33 2.06
N ILE A 49 1.80 10.50 2.31
CA ILE A 49 1.18 11.78 2.65
C ILE A 49 -0.05 11.55 3.53
N GLY A 50 -0.11 12.23 4.67
CA GLY A 50 -1.21 12.12 5.61
C GLY A 50 -1.42 10.69 6.09
N ASP A 51 -2.56 10.13 5.69
CA ASP A 51 -3.06 8.79 5.99
C ASP A 51 -2.91 7.80 4.83
N GLU A 52 -2.18 8.18 3.77
CA GLU A 52 -1.81 7.29 2.68
C GLU A 52 -0.46 6.61 2.98
N TRP A 53 -0.37 5.30 2.71
CA TRP A 53 0.88 4.56 2.77
C TRP A 53 1.00 3.63 1.57
N GLN A 54 2.23 3.30 1.20
CA GLN A 54 2.50 2.41 0.08
C GLN A 54 3.69 1.51 0.34
N GLY A 55 3.77 0.39 -0.37
CA GLY A 55 4.87 -0.58 -0.31
C GLY A 55 5.03 -1.32 -1.63
N LEU A 56 6.21 -1.92 -1.83
CA LEU A 56 6.55 -2.70 -3.02
C LEU A 56 6.86 -4.14 -2.61
N LEU A 57 6.22 -5.10 -3.28
CA LEU A 57 6.38 -6.52 -3.02
C LEU A 57 7.00 -7.23 -4.23
N LYS A 58 7.73 -8.31 -3.93
CA LYS A 58 8.17 -9.29 -4.92
C LYS A 58 6.93 -10.00 -5.47
N TYR A 59 6.85 -10.18 -6.79
CA TYR A 59 5.75 -10.91 -7.42
C TYR A 59 6.24 -12.23 -8.04
N PRO A 60 5.48 -13.33 -7.96
CA PRO A 60 4.21 -13.48 -7.23
C PRO A 60 4.41 -13.54 -5.70
N CYS A 61 3.40 -13.08 -4.96
CA CYS A 61 3.34 -13.19 -3.49
C CYS A 61 1.89 -13.30 -3.02
N ASN A 62 1.71 -13.74 -1.77
CA ASN A 62 0.41 -13.74 -1.11
C ASN A 62 0.11 -12.37 -0.47
N TYR A 63 -0.21 -11.38 -1.32
CA TYR A 63 -0.51 -10.01 -0.88
C TYR A 63 -1.82 -9.91 -0.07
N GLN A 64 -2.69 -10.93 -0.10
CA GLN A 64 -3.92 -10.94 0.70
C GLN A 64 -3.61 -10.91 2.19
N ASN A 65 -2.54 -11.59 2.62
CA ASN A 65 -2.09 -11.57 4.02
C ASN A 65 -1.73 -10.15 4.50
N ILE A 66 -1.19 -9.29 3.62
CA ILE A 66 -0.88 -7.89 3.97
C ILE A 66 -2.17 -7.09 4.18
N ILE A 67 -3.16 -7.28 3.31
CA ILE A 67 -4.46 -6.62 3.42
C ILE A 67 -5.15 -7.04 4.71
N GLU A 68 -5.19 -8.34 5.00
CA GLU A 68 -5.77 -8.89 6.22
C GLU A 68 -5.04 -8.40 7.47
N PHE A 69 -3.71 -8.31 7.42
CA PHE A 69 -2.89 -7.76 8.49
C PHE A 69 -3.30 -6.32 8.82
N PHE A 70 -3.36 -5.43 7.82
CA PHE A 70 -3.78 -4.05 8.03
C PHE A 70 -5.22 -3.96 8.53
N ASN A 71 -6.16 -4.68 7.92
CA ASN A 71 -7.56 -4.71 8.38
C ASN A 71 -7.69 -5.18 9.83
N LYS A 72 -6.91 -6.18 10.25
CA LYS A 72 -6.93 -6.67 11.63
C LYS A 72 -6.33 -5.66 12.63
N LYS A 73 -5.22 -5.02 12.27
CA LYS A 73 -4.49 -4.09 13.15
C LYS A 73 -5.15 -2.72 13.24
N LEU A 74 -5.88 -2.33 12.18
CA LEU A 74 -6.62 -1.08 12.03
C LEU A 74 -8.13 -1.30 12.01
N ASN A 75 -8.63 -2.36 12.68
CA ASN A 75 -10.00 -2.87 12.71
C ASN A 75 -11.16 -1.87 12.83
N HIS A 76 -10.91 -0.63 13.28
CA HIS A 76 -11.92 0.43 13.39
C HIS A 76 -11.90 1.42 12.22
N LEU A 77 -11.05 1.19 11.23
CA LEU A 77 -10.83 2.06 10.08
C LEU A 77 -11.24 1.32 8.81
N ASN A 78 -12.00 2.01 7.96
CA ASN A 78 -12.22 1.53 6.60
C ASN A 78 -11.03 1.99 5.76
N ILE A 79 -10.51 1.11 4.90
CA ILE A 79 -9.31 1.37 4.10
C ILE A 79 -9.63 1.13 2.62
N TYR A 80 -9.12 2.00 1.75
CA TYR A 80 -8.98 1.75 0.32
C TYR A 80 -7.64 1.09 0.03
N CYS A 81 -7.60 0.12 -0.88
CA CYS A 81 -6.38 -0.48 -1.39
C CYS A 81 -6.38 -0.45 -2.93
N GLY A 82 -5.37 0.18 -3.50
CA GLY A 82 -5.06 0.11 -4.93
C GLY A 82 -3.83 -0.74 -5.15
N ILE A 83 -3.94 -1.75 -6.01
CA ILE A 83 -2.83 -2.63 -6.37
C ILE A 83 -2.51 -2.48 -7.86
N GLY A 84 -1.22 -2.32 -8.14
CA GLY A 84 -0.66 -2.35 -9.48
C GLY A 84 0.36 -3.48 -9.61
N ILE A 85 0.18 -4.35 -10.60
CA ILE A 85 1.09 -5.46 -10.91
C ILE A 85 1.73 -5.20 -12.27
N GLY A 86 3.06 -5.17 -12.33
CA GLY A 86 3.78 -4.91 -13.56
C GLY A 86 5.27 -4.68 -13.32
N VAL A 87 5.97 -4.15 -14.33
CA VAL A 87 7.38 -3.79 -14.19
C VAL A 87 7.56 -2.46 -13.45
N ILE A 88 8.76 -2.27 -12.89
CA ILE A 88 9.24 -0.99 -12.35
C ILE A 88 10.39 -0.49 -13.22
N THR A 89 10.66 0.80 -13.18
CA THR A 89 11.74 1.45 -13.94
C THR A 89 12.96 1.67 -13.04
N ILE A 90 12.75 2.15 -11.81
CA ILE A 90 13.83 2.43 -10.85
C ILE A 90 14.04 1.21 -9.96
N HIS A 91 15.27 0.67 -9.96
CA HIS A 91 15.65 -0.55 -9.24
C HIS A 91 16.68 -0.31 -8.12
N ASN A 92 16.85 0.94 -7.67
CA ASN A 92 17.71 1.25 -6.53
C ASN A 92 16.93 1.09 -5.22
N PHE A 93 17.05 -0.07 -4.58
CA PHE A 93 16.34 -0.38 -3.32
C PHE A 93 16.98 0.22 -2.06
N GLU A 94 18.03 1.02 -2.20
CA GLU A 94 18.47 1.92 -1.12
C GLU A 94 17.54 3.14 -0.97
N LEU A 95 16.75 3.44 -2.01
CA LEU A 95 15.73 4.47 -1.99
C LEU A 95 14.46 4.00 -1.28
N THR A 96 13.70 4.94 -0.73
CA THR A 96 12.38 4.65 -0.17
C THR A 96 11.36 4.42 -1.29
N VAL A 97 10.32 3.63 -1.02
CA VAL A 97 9.34 3.20 -2.03
C VAL A 97 8.65 4.36 -2.78
N ASN A 98 8.54 5.55 -2.19
CA ASN A 98 8.00 6.76 -2.84
C ASN A 98 8.95 7.45 -3.84
N GLN A 99 10.20 7.01 -3.90
CA GLN A 99 11.19 7.47 -4.87
C GLN A 99 11.38 6.46 -6.01
N LEU A 100 10.77 5.28 -5.90
CA LEU A 100 10.72 4.31 -6.99
C LEU A 100 9.60 4.69 -7.97
N ASP A 101 9.71 4.23 -9.21
CA ASP A 101 8.75 4.56 -10.26
C ASP A 101 8.64 3.45 -11.30
N GLY A 102 7.58 3.49 -12.11
CA GLY A 102 7.34 2.63 -13.25
C GLY A 102 5.86 2.22 -13.43
N PRO A 103 5.56 1.43 -14.47
CA PRO A 103 4.19 1.02 -14.80
C PRO A 103 3.38 0.47 -13.62
N ALA A 104 3.98 -0.37 -12.76
CA ALA A 104 3.31 -0.89 -11.57
C ALA A 104 2.84 0.21 -10.61
N PHE A 105 3.62 1.29 -10.43
CA PHE A 105 3.24 2.43 -9.58
C PHE A 105 2.10 3.23 -10.20
N HIS A 106 2.15 3.48 -11.51
CA HIS A 106 1.06 4.16 -12.23
C HIS A 106 -0.26 3.38 -12.13
N LEU A 107 -0.19 2.05 -12.27
CA LEU A 107 -1.35 1.17 -12.11
C LEU A 107 -1.90 1.21 -10.68
N ALA A 108 -1.06 1.09 -9.66
CA ALA A 108 -1.51 1.16 -8.27
C ALA A 108 -2.17 2.50 -7.93
N ARG A 109 -1.58 3.60 -8.46
CA ARG A 109 -2.13 4.93 -8.31
C ARG A 109 -3.47 5.10 -9.02
N ASN A 110 -3.66 4.50 -10.18
CA ASN A 110 -4.94 4.50 -10.88
C ASN A 110 -5.97 3.61 -10.14
N ALA A 111 -5.54 2.46 -9.64
CA ALA A 111 -6.37 1.55 -8.87
C ALA A 111 -6.96 2.21 -7.61
N ILE A 112 -6.14 2.92 -6.82
CA ILE A 112 -6.65 3.60 -5.62
C ILE A 112 -7.59 4.77 -5.95
N LYS A 113 -7.39 5.46 -7.09
CA LYS A 113 -8.35 6.47 -7.57
C LYS A 113 -9.70 5.84 -7.89
N ILE A 114 -9.72 4.74 -8.66
CA ILE A 114 -10.94 4.00 -8.97
C ILE A 114 -11.61 3.49 -7.68
N ALA A 115 -10.83 3.00 -6.72
CA ALA A 115 -11.34 2.52 -5.42
C ALA A 115 -12.10 3.63 -4.68
N LYS A 116 -11.51 4.83 -4.61
CA LYS A 116 -12.11 6.03 -3.99
C LYS A 116 -13.34 6.51 -4.76
N GLU A 117 -13.24 6.65 -6.08
CA GLU A 117 -14.34 7.13 -6.94
C GLU A 117 -15.57 6.21 -6.90
N LYS A 118 -15.36 4.90 -6.86
CA LYS A 118 -16.44 3.90 -6.81
C LYS A 118 -16.82 3.46 -5.40
N ASN A 119 -16.15 4.01 -4.38
CA ASN A 119 -16.28 3.58 -2.98
C ASN A 119 -16.17 2.06 -2.77
N ILE A 120 -15.20 1.42 -3.42
CA ILE A 120 -14.89 -0.01 -3.25
C ILE A 120 -13.55 -0.17 -2.55
N SER A 121 -13.44 -1.10 -1.61
CA SER A 121 -12.25 -1.18 -0.73
C SER A 121 -10.99 -1.71 -1.42
N LEU A 122 -11.10 -2.41 -2.56
CA LEU A 122 -9.97 -2.97 -3.27
C LEU A 122 -10.16 -2.86 -4.79
N VAL A 123 -9.12 -2.38 -5.47
CA VAL A 123 -8.99 -2.46 -6.94
C VAL A 123 -7.61 -3.01 -7.28
N VAL A 124 -7.58 -3.96 -8.21
CA VAL A 124 -6.34 -4.55 -8.71
C VAL A 124 -6.25 -4.32 -10.21
N LEU A 125 -5.19 -3.65 -10.64
CA LEU A 125 -4.84 -3.49 -12.05
C LEU A 125 -3.53 -4.22 -12.33
N LYS A 126 -3.43 -4.84 -13.50
CA LYS A 126 -2.26 -5.62 -13.91
C LYS A 126 -1.92 -5.32 -15.36
N ASP A 127 -0.63 -5.29 -15.64
CA ASP A 127 -0.09 -5.20 -16.98
C ASP A 127 0.95 -6.31 -17.18
N TRP A 128 0.80 -7.06 -18.28
CA TRP A 128 1.64 -8.21 -18.62
C TRP A 128 2.67 -7.90 -19.71
N ILE A 129 2.76 -6.64 -20.13
CA ILE A 129 3.70 -6.14 -21.15
C ILE A 129 5.15 -6.40 -20.74
#